data_AF-A0A7Z0ERD2-F1
#
_entry.id   AF-A0A7Z0ERD2-F1
#
_cell.length_a   1.000
_cell.length_b   1.000
_cell.length_c   1.000
_cell.angle_alpha   90.00
_cell.angle_beta   90.00
_cell.angle_gamma   90.00
#
_symmetry.space_group_name_H-M   'P 1'
#
loop_
_entity.id
_entity.type
_entity.pdbx_description
1 polymer ?
#
loop_
_entity_poly.entity_id
_entity_poly.type
_entity_poly.pdbx_seq_one_letter_code
_entity_poly.pdbx_strand_id
1 'polypeptide(L)'
;MPPTPRPHPSAEPGTRRARALDAGIAALVLLVEIAATYGSLTGPPLDPVDGWTLARPTDAVAFAAVAVGCAALYWRRTRPVPALVVATAAYALFLLRDYELGLFLAPMVALYSVAALGRSGPAALASGSVAVAASLLWVRARTEALTDPGTALLAWVAFGTVIVVFLAGSFVAGELVRCHRLLSPRANTRTGAPTAPRPAR
;
A
#
# COMPACT_ATOMS: atom_id res chain seq x y z
N MET A 1 -51.86 -8.27 -18.09
CA MET A 1 -50.91 -9.11 -17.32
C MET A 1 -50.02 -8.18 -16.50
N PRO A 2 -50.10 -8.21 -15.16
CA PRO A 2 -49.18 -7.45 -14.32
C PRO A 2 -47.76 -8.03 -14.43
N PRO A 3 -46.71 -7.20 -14.52
CA PRO A 3 -45.34 -7.67 -14.57
C PRO A 3 -44.99 -8.38 -13.25
N THR A 4 -44.63 -9.65 -13.33
CA THR A 4 -44.14 -10.41 -12.19
C THR A 4 -42.91 -9.72 -11.59
N PRO A 5 -42.89 -9.41 -10.28
CA PRO A 5 -41.77 -8.76 -9.64
C PRO A 5 -40.53 -9.66 -9.74
N ARG A 6 -39.44 -9.12 -10.31
CA ARG A 6 -38.17 -9.85 -10.37
C ARG A 6 -37.64 -10.01 -8.94
N PRO A 7 -37.25 -11.22 -8.52
CA PRO A 7 -36.68 -11.42 -7.19
C PRO A 7 -35.41 -10.58 -7.05
N HIS A 8 -35.34 -9.78 -5.99
CA HIS A 8 -34.14 -9.02 -5.66
C HIS A 8 -33.00 -9.99 -5.38
N PRO A 9 -31.83 -9.84 -6.04
CA PRO A 9 -30.67 -10.67 -5.76
C PRO A 9 -30.27 -10.47 -4.31
N SER A 10 -30.41 -11.53 -3.51
CA SER A 10 -29.93 -11.58 -2.14
C SER A 10 -28.41 -11.39 -2.15
N ALA A 11 -27.94 -10.36 -1.47
CA ALA A 11 -26.53 -9.99 -1.45
C ALA A 11 -25.66 -11.19 -1.03
N GLU A 12 -24.78 -11.64 -1.93
CA GLU A 12 -23.96 -12.82 -1.70
C GLU A 12 -23.08 -12.66 -0.44
N PRO A 13 -23.09 -13.64 0.49
CA PRO A 13 -22.33 -13.60 1.75
C PRO A 13 -20.83 -13.29 1.59
N GLY A 14 -20.24 -13.62 0.44
CA GLY A 14 -18.82 -13.38 0.14
C GLY A 14 -18.42 -11.90 0.14
N THR A 15 -19.34 -11.00 -0.20
CA THR A 15 -19.05 -9.56 -0.31
C THR A 15 -18.81 -8.90 1.05
N ARG A 16 -19.51 -9.34 2.11
CA ARG A 16 -19.39 -8.77 3.46
C ARG A 16 -18.05 -9.11 4.11
N ARG A 17 -17.64 -10.39 4.06
CA ARG A 17 -16.35 -10.84 4.60
C ARG A 17 -15.17 -10.16 3.91
N ALA A 18 -15.25 -10.00 2.59
CA ALA A 18 -14.25 -9.28 1.82
C ALA A 18 -14.09 -7.83 2.31
N ARG A 19 -15.20 -7.09 2.42
CA ARG A 19 -15.18 -5.70 2.92
C ARG A 19 -14.66 -5.59 4.35
N ALA A 20 -15.04 -6.51 5.25
CA ALA A 20 -14.56 -6.52 6.63
C ALA A 20 -13.03 -6.72 6.70
N LEU A 21 -12.47 -7.63 5.90
CA LEU A 21 -11.02 -7.81 5.79
C LEU A 21 -10.32 -6.57 5.21
N ASP A 22 -10.97 -5.87 4.27
CA ASP A 22 -10.42 -4.65 3.70
C ASP A 22 -10.35 -3.52 4.72
N ALA A 23 -11.44 -3.31 5.44
CA ALA A 23 -11.50 -2.38 6.55
C ALA A 23 -10.49 -2.74 7.65
N GLY A 24 -10.36 -4.02 8.01
CA GLY A 24 -9.41 -4.47 9.02
C GLY A 24 -7.96 -4.18 8.65
N ILE A 25 -7.57 -4.42 7.39
CA ILE A 25 -6.21 -4.09 6.91
C ILE A 25 -6.00 -2.57 6.88
N ALA A 26 -6.98 -1.79 6.39
CA ALA A 26 -6.85 -0.33 6.36
C ALA A 26 -6.75 0.25 7.78
N ALA A 27 -7.53 -0.27 8.72
CA ALA A 27 -7.50 0.12 10.13
C ALA A 27 -6.17 -0.29 10.79
N LEU A 28 -5.66 -1.49 10.53
CA LEU A 28 -4.36 -1.93 11.05
C LEU A 28 -3.23 -1.03 10.54
N VAL A 29 -3.19 -0.75 9.23
CA VAL A 29 -2.20 0.16 8.66
C VAL A 29 -2.32 1.55 9.28
N LEU A 30 -3.55 2.10 9.36
CA LEU A 30 -3.79 3.38 10.01
C LEU A 30 -3.30 3.42 11.45
N LEU A 31 -3.56 2.37 12.25
CA LEU A 31 -3.13 2.30 13.64
C LEU A 31 -1.60 2.27 13.77
N VAL A 32 -0.92 1.45 12.97
CA VAL A 32 0.54 1.36 12.97
C VAL A 32 1.17 2.70 12.57
N GLU A 33 0.62 3.32 11.53
CA GLU A 33 1.13 4.58 10.99
C GLU A 33 0.86 5.77 11.92
N ILE A 34 -0.33 5.87 12.51
CA ILE A 34 -0.62 6.86 13.56
C ILE A 34 0.29 6.63 14.77
N ALA A 35 0.52 5.39 15.20
CA ALA A 35 1.41 5.11 16.32
C ALA A 35 2.85 5.55 16.00
N ALA A 36 3.33 5.32 14.77
CA ALA A 36 4.64 5.77 14.32
C ALA A 36 4.73 7.31 14.26
N THR A 37 3.74 7.99 13.70
CA THR A 37 3.67 9.47 13.67
C THR A 37 3.50 10.09 15.06
N TYR A 38 2.79 9.42 15.97
CA TYR A 38 2.71 9.86 17.35
C TYR A 38 4.03 9.62 18.10
N GLY A 39 4.71 8.52 17.79
CA GLY A 39 6.06 8.23 18.28
C GLY A 39 7.04 9.35 17.97
N SER A 40 6.98 9.96 16.79
CA SER A 40 7.85 11.09 16.42
C SER A 40 7.55 12.41 17.17
N LEU A 41 6.44 12.50 17.93
CA LEU A 41 6.18 13.64 18.82
C LEU A 41 6.82 13.49 20.20
N THR A 42 6.95 12.26 20.67
CA THR A 42 7.27 11.96 22.08
C THR A 42 8.60 11.24 22.25
N GLY A 43 9.06 10.55 21.20
CA GLY A 43 10.32 9.85 21.18
C GLY A 43 11.51 10.76 20.88
N PRO A 44 12.73 10.28 21.17
CA PRO A 44 13.93 10.93 20.65
C PRO A 44 13.87 10.95 19.11
N PRO A 45 14.38 12.01 18.46
CA PRO A 45 14.51 12.05 17.01
C PRO A 45 15.30 10.85 16.49
N LEU A 46 14.94 10.34 15.31
CA LEU A 46 15.72 9.33 14.61
C LEU A 46 17.04 9.93 14.13
N ASP A 47 18.09 9.70 14.90
CA ASP A 47 19.45 10.14 14.64
C ASP A 47 20.38 8.92 14.53
N PRO A 48 20.37 8.22 13.37
CA PRO A 48 21.15 7.00 13.19
C PRO A 48 22.65 7.26 13.05
N VAL A 49 23.06 8.49 12.71
CA VAL A 49 24.44 8.91 12.47
C VAL A 49 24.61 10.38 12.85
N ASP A 50 25.71 10.71 13.53
CA ASP A 50 25.99 12.08 13.98
C ASP A 50 25.86 13.10 12.84
N GLY A 51 25.03 14.12 13.06
CA GLY A 51 24.77 15.18 12.07
C GLY A 51 23.58 14.89 11.15
N TRP A 52 22.80 13.82 11.39
CA TRP A 52 21.52 13.64 10.72
C TRP A 52 20.58 14.80 11.08
N THR A 53 20.15 15.57 10.09
CA THR A 53 19.31 16.75 10.34
C THR A 53 18.00 16.35 10.99
N LEU A 54 17.57 17.13 11.99
CA LEU A 54 16.29 16.92 12.66
C LEU A 54 15.15 17.12 11.65
N ALA A 55 14.19 16.20 11.71
CA ALA A 55 12.98 16.32 10.93
C ALA A 55 12.17 17.55 11.31
N ARG A 56 11.31 17.98 10.39
CA ARG A 56 10.25 18.92 10.73
C ARG A 56 9.41 18.35 11.90
N PRO A 57 9.11 19.15 12.93
CA PRO A 57 8.19 18.73 13.99
C PRO A 57 6.87 18.23 13.41
N THR A 58 6.42 17.09 13.93
CA THR A 58 5.15 16.49 13.50
C THR A 58 4.01 17.43 13.88
N ASP A 59 3.13 17.73 12.93
CA ASP A 59 2.01 18.66 13.09
C ASP A 59 0.71 18.04 12.56
N ALA A 60 -0.40 18.78 12.63
CA ALA A 60 -1.71 18.30 12.17
C ALA A 60 -1.73 17.89 10.69
N VAL A 61 -0.84 18.45 9.86
CA VAL A 61 -0.76 18.11 8.43
C VAL A 61 -0.15 16.72 8.25
N ALA A 62 0.82 16.33 9.09
CA ALA A 62 1.35 14.97 9.11
C ALA A 62 0.24 13.95 9.39
N PHE A 63 -0.54 14.15 10.47
CA PHE A 63 -1.66 13.26 10.80
C PHE A 63 -2.73 13.22 9.70
N ALA A 64 -3.04 14.36 9.09
CA ALA A 64 -3.99 14.41 7.97
C ALA A 64 -3.49 13.60 6.76
N ALA A 65 -2.21 13.73 6.40
CA ALA A 65 -1.61 12.94 5.32
C ALA A 65 -1.68 11.43 5.62
N VAL A 66 -1.37 11.04 6.87
CA VAL A 66 -1.47 9.64 7.32
C VAL A 66 -2.88 9.10 7.22
N ALA A 67 -3.84 9.85 7.77
CA ALA A 67 -5.25 9.48 7.72
C ALA A 67 -5.75 9.32 6.28
N VAL A 68 -5.42 10.27 5.39
CA VAL A 68 -5.82 10.24 3.98
C VAL A 68 -5.18 9.06 3.24
N GLY A 69 -3.88 8.85 3.39
CA GLY A 69 -3.16 7.76 2.73
C GLY A 69 -3.67 6.38 3.16
N CYS A 70 -3.94 6.19 4.44
CA CYS A 70 -4.47 4.94 4.97
C CYS A 70 -5.95 4.74 4.64
N ALA A 71 -6.78 5.80 4.70
CA ALA A 71 -8.20 5.74 4.34
C ALA A 71 -8.39 5.34 2.87
N ALA A 72 -7.47 5.73 1.98
CA ALA A 72 -7.49 5.31 0.58
C ALA A 72 -7.49 3.78 0.41
N LEU A 73 -6.86 3.04 1.35
CA LEU A 73 -6.80 1.58 1.34
C LEU A 73 -8.16 0.90 1.54
N TYR A 74 -9.15 1.62 2.07
CA TYR A 74 -10.52 1.11 2.17
C TYR A 74 -11.10 0.79 0.79
N TRP A 75 -10.72 1.55 -0.25
CA TRP A 75 -11.17 1.34 -1.62
C TRP A 75 -10.24 0.46 -2.46
N ARG A 76 -9.20 -0.16 -1.88
CA ARG A 76 -8.17 -0.86 -2.66
C ARG A 76 -8.68 -2.01 -3.51
N ARG A 77 -9.83 -2.62 -3.19
CA ARG A 77 -10.43 -3.68 -4.01
C ARG A 77 -11.37 -3.16 -5.10
N THR A 78 -12.10 -2.07 -4.85
CA THR A 78 -13.06 -1.51 -5.80
C THR A 78 -12.40 -0.52 -6.77
N ARG A 79 -11.39 0.21 -6.29
CA ARG A 79 -10.65 1.24 -7.02
C ARG A 79 -9.14 1.17 -6.68
N PRO A 80 -8.44 0.07 -7.07
CA PRO A 80 -7.05 -0.16 -6.70
C PRO A 80 -6.10 0.96 -7.18
N VAL A 81 -6.27 1.44 -8.41
CA VAL A 81 -5.40 2.49 -8.97
C VAL A 81 -5.62 3.85 -8.29
N PRO A 82 -6.86 4.36 -8.13
CA PRO A 82 -7.07 5.57 -7.34
C PRO A 82 -6.54 5.46 -5.90
N ALA A 83 -6.74 4.33 -5.23
CA ALA A 83 -6.21 4.10 -3.89
C ALA A 83 -4.68 4.23 -3.85
N LEU A 84 -3.99 3.63 -4.84
CA LEU A 84 -2.53 3.74 -4.98
C LEU A 84 -2.08 5.19 -5.23
N VAL A 85 -2.74 5.90 -6.13
CA VAL A 85 -2.39 7.30 -6.44
C VAL A 85 -2.54 8.18 -5.20
N VAL A 86 -3.65 8.05 -4.46
CA VAL A 86 -3.89 8.83 -3.23
C VAL A 86 -2.88 8.48 -2.15
N ALA A 87 -2.62 7.19 -1.90
CA ALA A 87 -1.63 6.77 -0.90
C ALA A 87 -0.22 7.27 -1.25
N THR A 88 0.16 7.19 -2.53
CA THR A 88 1.46 7.65 -3.03
C THR A 88 1.59 9.17 -2.93
N ALA A 89 0.54 9.92 -3.29
CA ALA A 89 0.54 11.38 -3.22
C ALA A 89 0.64 11.85 -1.76
N ALA A 90 -0.09 11.22 -0.84
CA ALA A 90 0.01 11.50 0.59
C ALA A 90 1.41 11.19 1.13
N TYR A 91 1.99 10.05 0.74
CA TYR A 91 3.37 9.68 1.11
C TYR A 91 4.42 10.66 0.55
N ALA A 92 4.33 11.03 -0.72
CA ALA A 92 5.24 12.01 -1.32
C ALA A 92 5.11 13.38 -0.64
N LEU A 93 3.89 13.85 -0.36
CA LEU A 93 3.66 15.08 0.41
C LEU A 93 4.30 14.99 1.80
N PHE A 94 4.14 13.85 2.48
CA PHE A 94 4.69 13.62 3.81
C PHE A 94 6.22 13.76 3.82
N LEU A 95 6.90 13.14 2.86
CA LEU A 95 8.35 13.24 2.69
C LEU A 95 8.82 14.62 2.25
N LEU A 96 8.12 15.27 1.31
CA LEU A 96 8.46 16.61 0.83
C LEU A 96 8.28 17.69 1.91
N ARG A 97 7.46 17.42 2.93
CA ARG A 97 7.33 18.25 4.13
C ARG A 97 8.35 17.90 5.23
N ASP A 98 9.21 16.92 4.96
CA ASP A 98 10.27 16.47 5.84
C ASP A 98 9.79 15.90 7.19
N TYR A 99 8.64 15.21 7.18
CA TYR A 99 8.19 14.44 8.34
C TYR A 99 8.91 13.10 8.44
N GLU A 100 9.12 12.62 9.67
CA GLU A 100 10.03 11.51 9.96
C GLU A 100 9.41 10.12 9.79
N LEU A 101 8.22 9.88 10.38
CA LEU A 101 7.65 8.53 10.51
C LEU A 101 6.13 8.50 10.32
N GLY A 102 5.64 7.47 9.63
CA GLY A 102 4.24 7.05 9.69
C GLY A 102 3.43 7.08 8.40
N LEU A 103 4.03 6.93 7.22
CA LEU A 103 3.23 6.74 5.99
C LEU A 103 3.80 5.76 4.96
N PHE A 104 4.75 4.93 5.37
CA PHE A 104 5.50 4.05 4.46
C PHE A 104 4.69 2.80 4.02
N LEU A 105 3.87 2.25 4.92
CA LEU A 105 3.08 1.04 4.67
C LEU A 105 1.93 1.29 3.70
N ALA A 106 1.32 2.48 3.72
CA ALA A 106 0.18 2.79 2.85
C ALA A 106 0.48 2.59 1.34
N PRO A 107 1.51 3.21 0.74
CA PRO A 107 1.85 2.97 -0.66
C PRO A 107 2.30 1.53 -0.93
N MET A 108 2.98 0.86 0.01
CA MET A 108 3.36 -0.56 -0.12
C MET A 108 2.14 -1.47 -0.26
N VAL A 109 1.17 -1.34 0.64
CA VAL A 109 -0.07 -2.15 0.62
C VAL A 109 -0.89 -1.86 -0.64
N ALA A 110 -0.92 -0.61 -1.09
CA ALA A 110 -1.59 -0.23 -2.32
C ALA A 110 -0.91 -0.82 -3.57
N LEU A 111 0.43 -0.76 -3.66
CA LEU A 111 1.23 -1.37 -4.74
C LEU A 111 1.00 -2.88 -4.80
N TYR A 112 1.13 -3.55 -3.65
CA TYR A 112 0.83 -4.98 -3.51
C TYR A 112 -0.59 -5.29 -4.02
N SER A 113 -1.58 -4.51 -3.61
CA SER A 113 -2.98 -4.74 -3.99
C SER A 113 -3.22 -4.59 -5.49
N VAL A 114 -2.64 -3.56 -6.11
CA VAL A 114 -2.73 -3.31 -7.56
C VAL A 114 -2.11 -4.47 -8.35
N ALA A 115 -0.91 -4.91 -7.96
CA ALA A 115 -0.22 -6.05 -8.58
C ALA A 115 -1.00 -7.36 -8.38
N ALA A 116 -1.42 -7.65 -7.15
CA ALA A 116 -2.17 -8.86 -6.83
C ALA A 116 -3.49 -8.95 -7.60
N LEU A 117 -4.17 -7.84 -7.86
CA LEU A 117 -5.42 -7.77 -8.63
C LEU A 117 -5.20 -7.75 -10.15
N GLY A 118 -3.95 -7.84 -10.64
CA GLY A 118 -3.62 -7.82 -12.06
C GLY A 118 -3.86 -6.47 -12.73
N ARG A 119 -3.73 -5.38 -11.99
CA ARG A 119 -3.90 -4.00 -12.46
C ARG A 119 -2.56 -3.26 -12.58
N SER A 120 -1.47 -3.98 -12.81
CA SER A 120 -0.07 -3.52 -12.94
C SER A 120 0.23 -2.71 -14.21
N GLY A 121 -0.65 -1.78 -14.57
CA GLY A 121 -0.46 -0.89 -15.70
C GLY A 121 0.56 0.22 -15.44
N PRO A 122 0.73 1.17 -16.39
CA PRO A 122 1.70 2.27 -16.29
C PRO A 122 1.49 3.15 -15.06
N ALA A 123 0.25 3.28 -14.57
CA ALA A 123 -0.04 4.02 -13.33
C ALA A 123 0.62 3.39 -12.09
N ALA A 124 0.75 2.06 -12.05
CA ALA A 124 1.40 1.36 -10.94
C ALA A 124 2.92 1.64 -10.95
N LEU A 125 3.54 1.54 -12.12
CA LEU A 125 4.96 1.88 -12.31
C LEU A 125 5.22 3.34 -11.99
N ALA A 126 4.42 4.26 -12.51
CA ALA A 126 4.56 5.68 -12.24
C ALA A 126 4.45 5.98 -10.74
N SER A 127 3.45 5.41 -10.05
CA SER A 127 3.28 5.61 -8.60
C SER A 127 4.44 5.01 -7.81
N GLY A 128 4.90 3.80 -8.16
CA GLY A 128 6.08 3.19 -7.55
C GLY A 128 7.35 4.03 -7.74
N SER A 129 7.58 4.53 -8.96
CA SER A 129 8.70 5.41 -9.27
C SER A 129 8.63 6.73 -8.51
N VAL A 130 7.44 7.34 -8.38
CA VAL A 130 7.24 8.55 -7.57
C VAL A 130 7.54 8.29 -6.10
N ALA A 131 7.08 7.18 -5.54
CA ALA A 131 7.38 6.82 -4.15
C ALA A 131 8.89 6.63 -3.92
N VAL A 132 9.57 5.92 -4.81
CA VAL A 132 11.03 5.73 -4.76
C VAL A 132 11.75 7.07 -4.89
N ALA A 133 11.41 7.88 -5.90
CA ALA A 133 12.06 9.16 -6.13
C ALA A 133 11.88 10.13 -4.95
N ALA A 134 10.67 10.24 -4.40
CA ALA A 134 10.42 11.07 -3.22
C ALA A 134 11.24 10.60 -2.01
N SER A 135 11.32 9.29 -1.80
CA SER A 135 12.09 8.71 -0.70
C SER A 135 13.59 8.95 -0.86
N LEU A 136 14.13 8.78 -2.08
CA LEU A 136 15.51 9.10 -2.36
C LEU A 136 15.77 10.59 -2.17
N LEU A 137 14.96 11.50 -2.72
CA LEU A 137 15.15 12.94 -2.50
C LEU A 137 15.15 13.30 -1.00
N TRP A 138 14.29 12.66 -0.21
CA TRP A 138 14.25 12.84 1.24
C TRP A 138 15.53 12.37 1.94
N VAL A 139 16.00 11.14 1.66
CA VAL A 139 17.27 10.63 2.22
C VAL A 139 18.42 11.58 1.83
N ARG A 140 18.35 12.22 0.66
CA ARG A 140 19.47 12.97 0.07
C ARG A 140 19.67 14.23 0.87
N ALA A 141 18.57 14.95 1.04
CA ALA A 141 18.50 16.16 1.85
C ALA A 141 19.00 15.91 3.27
N ARG A 142 18.75 14.73 3.85
CA ARG A 142 19.28 14.35 5.18
C ARG A 142 20.78 14.06 5.15
N THR A 143 21.26 13.32 4.15
CA THR A 143 22.67 12.96 4.05
C THR A 143 23.58 14.12 3.65
N GLU A 144 23.06 15.16 2.99
CA GLU A 144 23.85 16.34 2.59
C GLU A 144 24.37 17.14 3.80
N ALA A 145 23.78 16.98 4.98
CA ALA A 145 24.23 17.63 6.20
C ALA A 145 25.38 16.90 6.91
N LEU A 146 25.69 15.67 6.50
CA LEU A 146 26.74 14.87 7.14
C LEU A 146 28.12 15.38 6.72
N THR A 147 29.00 15.57 7.71
CA THR A 147 30.35 16.11 7.47
C THR A 147 31.28 15.07 6.85
N ASP A 148 31.10 13.79 7.17
CA ASP A 148 31.89 12.70 6.61
C ASP A 148 31.26 12.12 5.32
N PRO A 149 31.93 12.24 4.15
CA PRO A 149 31.37 11.79 2.88
C PRO A 149 31.21 10.26 2.80
N GLY A 150 32.02 9.49 3.53
CA GLY A 150 31.90 8.03 3.59
C GLY A 150 30.61 7.59 4.28
N THR A 151 30.33 8.18 5.43
CA THR A 151 29.10 7.97 6.20
C THR A 151 27.87 8.41 5.42
N ALA A 152 27.94 9.56 4.73
CA ALA A 152 26.87 10.03 3.87
C ALA A 152 26.53 9.03 2.74
N LEU A 153 27.55 8.51 2.06
CA LEU A 153 27.38 7.51 1.01
C LEU A 153 26.80 6.19 1.54
N LEU A 154 27.30 5.71 2.69
CA LEU A 154 26.79 4.47 3.29
C LEU A 154 25.33 4.60 3.73
N ALA A 155 24.97 5.72 4.37
CA ALA A 155 23.58 5.99 4.76
C ALA A 155 22.66 6.08 3.54
N TRP A 156 23.10 6.80 2.50
CA TRP A 156 22.37 6.90 1.23
C TRP A 156 22.08 5.53 0.62
N VAL A 157 23.10 4.68 0.50
CA VAL A 157 22.97 3.32 -0.07
C VAL A 157 22.11 2.42 0.80
N ALA A 158 22.30 2.45 2.12
CA ALA A 158 21.57 1.60 3.06
C ALA A 158 20.07 1.93 3.05
N PHE A 159 19.70 3.19 3.31
CA PHE A 159 18.30 3.61 3.31
C PHE A 159 17.67 3.48 1.92
N GLY A 160 18.38 3.91 0.87
CA GLY A 160 17.91 3.78 -0.51
C GLY A 160 17.59 2.34 -0.90
N THR A 161 18.46 1.40 -0.53
CA THR A 161 18.27 -0.03 -0.79
C THR A 161 17.06 -0.58 -0.02
N VAL A 162 16.95 -0.26 1.27
CA VAL A 162 15.81 -0.66 2.11
C VAL A 162 14.49 -0.16 1.49
N ILE A 163 14.42 1.11 1.11
CA ILE A 163 13.26 1.71 0.43
C ILE A 163 12.90 0.95 -0.84
N VAL A 164 13.87 0.72 -1.73
CA VAL A 164 13.65 0.05 -3.01
C VAL A 164 13.17 -1.38 -2.79
N VAL A 165 13.81 -2.13 -1.87
CA VAL A 165 13.43 -3.51 -1.54
C VAL A 165 12.01 -3.58 -1.01
N PHE A 166 11.61 -2.68 -0.11
CA PHE A 166 10.25 -2.69 0.44
C PHE A 166 9.18 -2.33 -0.61
N LEU A 167 9.42 -1.30 -1.42
CA LEU A 167 8.46 -0.87 -2.45
C LEU A 167 8.38 -1.88 -3.61
N ALA A 168 9.53 -2.25 -4.18
CA ALA A 168 9.58 -3.24 -5.26
C ALA A 168 9.18 -4.63 -4.77
N GLY A 169 9.61 -5.03 -3.57
CA GLY A 169 9.26 -6.31 -2.96
C GLY A 169 7.76 -6.45 -2.73
N SER A 170 7.08 -5.39 -2.29
CA SER A 170 5.61 -5.39 -2.15
C SER A 170 4.90 -5.59 -3.49
N PHE A 171 5.39 -4.94 -4.55
CA PHE A 171 4.86 -5.11 -5.89
C PHE A 171 5.10 -6.54 -6.43
N VAL A 172 6.34 -7.05 -6.31
CA VAL A 172 6.72 -8.41 -6.71
C VAL A 172 5.90 -9.46 -5.97
N ALA A 173 5.73 -9.32 -4.65
CA ALA A 173 4.88 -10.20 -3.86
C ALA A 173 3.43 -10.23 -4.37
N GLY A 174 2.90 -9.07 -4.79
CA GLY A 174 1.58 -8.98 -5.40
C GLY A 174 1.49 -9.77 -6.71
N GLU A 175 2.45 -9.61 -7.63
CA GLU A 175 2.49 -10.37 -8.88
C GLU A 175 2.66 -11.89 -8.63
N LEU A 176 3.48 -12.30 -7.66
CA LEU A 176 3.62 -13.71 -7.29
C LEU A 176 2.28 -14.31 -6.83
N VAL A 177 1.53 -13.60 -5.98
CA VAL A 177 0.20 -14.03 -5.53
C VAL A 177 -0.78 -14.11 -6.70
N ARG A 178 -0.69 -13.20 -7.66
CA ARG A 178 -1.50 -13.24 -8.90
C ARG A 178 -1.15 -14.47 -9.73
N CYS A 179 0.12 -14.71 -10.02
CA CYS A 179 0.59 -15.87 -10.79
C CYS A 179 0.17 -17.18 -10.12
N HIS A 180 0.35 -17.30 -8.81
CA HIS A 180 -0.08 -18.48 -8.04
C HIS A 180 -1.59 -18.75 -8.18
N ARG A 181 -2.42 -17.69 -8.16
CA ARG A 181 -3.88 -17.83 -8.36
C ARG A 181 -4.25 -18.29 -9.77
N LEU A 182 -3.52 -17.85 -10.79
CA LEU A 182 -3.74 -18.27 -12.18
C LEU A 182 -3.31 -19.72 -12.42
N LEU A 183 -2.26 -20.19 -11.74
CA LEU A 183 -1.72 -21.55 -11.89
C LEU A 183 -2.44 -22.60 -11.04
N SER A 184 -3.13 -22.20 -9.97
CA SER A 184 -3.82 -23.12 -9.05
C SER A 184 -5.00 -23.85 -9.74
N PRO A 185 -4.96 -25.18 -9.95
CA PRO A 185 -5.96 -25.93 -10.74
C PRO A 185 -7.40 -25.96 -10.19
N ARG A 186 -7.64 -25.38 -9.00
CA ARG A 186 -8.95 -25.40 -8.31
C ARG A 186 -10.04 -24.56 -9.00
N ALA A 187 -9.72 -23.80 -10.05
CA ALA A 187 -10.72 -23.05 -10.82
C ALA A 187 -11.56 -23.93 -11.76
N ASN A 188 -11.10 -25.14 -12.15
CA ASN A 188 -11.77 -25.96 -13.17
C ASN A 188 -12.64 -27.11 -12.63
N THR A 189 -12.61 -27.42 -11.33
CA THR A 189 -13.32 -28.60 -10.80
C THR A 189 -14.76 -28.35 -10.37
N ARG A 190 -15.25 -27.09 -10.34
CA ARG A 190 -16.64 -26.79 -9.93
C ARG A 190 -17.67 -26.84 -11.06
N THR A 191 -17.23 -26.90 -12.32
CA THR A 191 -18.08 -27.00 -13.51
C THR A 191 -18.19 -28.41 -14.07
N GLY A 192 -17.41 -29.35 -13.56
CA GLY A 192 -17.43 -30.75 -13.95
C GLY A 192 -18.30 -31.64 -13.06
N ALA A 193 -19.38 -31.12 -12.47
CA ALA A 193 -20.40 -32.04 -11.96
C ALA A 193 -20.98 -32.77 -13.18
N PRO A 194 -20.79 -34.10 -13.31
CA PRO A 194 -21.34 -34.84 -14.43
C PRO A 194 -22.83 -34.59 -14.45
N THR A 195 -23.33 -33.98 -15.52
CA THR A 195 -24.76 -33.85 -15.80
C THR A 195 -25.32 -35.27 -15.72
N ALA A 196 -26.04 -35.58 -14.65
CA ALA A 196 -26.68 -36.88 -14.50
C ALA A 196 -27.52 -37.12 -15.77
N PRO A 197 -27.41 -38.30 -16.41
CA PRO A 197 -28.16 -38.60 -17.60
C PRO A 197 -29.65 -38.38 -17.32
N ARG A 198 -30.27 -37.54 -18.14
CA ARG A 198 -31.69 -37.20 -18.05
C ARG A 198 -32.48 -38.51 -18.22
N PRO A 199 -33.38 -38.88 -17.29
CA PRO A 199 -34.16 -40.11 -17.44
C PRO A 199 -34.99 -40.02 -18.72
N ALA A 200 -34.89 -41.04 -19.57
CA ALA A 200 -35.72 -41.20 -20.75
C ALA A 200 -37.19 -41.37 -20.31
N ARG A 201 -38.09 -40.63 -20.96
CA ARG A 201 -39.54 -40.81 -20.86
C ARG A 201 -40.02 -41.62 -22.05
#